data_AF-A0AAX1KMW2-F1
#
_entry.id   AF-A0AAX1KMW2-F1
#
_cell.length_a   1.000
_cell.length_b   1.000
_cell.length_c   1.000
_cell.angle_alpha   90.00
_cell.angle_beta   90.00
_cell.angle_gamma   90.00
#
_symmetry.space_group_name_H-M   'P 1'
#
loop_
_entity.id
_entity.type
_entity.pdbx_description
1 polymer ?
#
loop_
_entity_poly.entity_id
_entity_poly.type
_entity_poly.pdbx_seq_one_letter_code
_entity_poly.pdbx_strand_id
1 'polypeptide(L)'
;MEQEKLYVIEEKTYEAHIDEEVHLYGLLHQLAFLAGKIKDRRDMENLIDTARHYGDIADQMFDRWSIPGRYLVFGDKADLARLKALELCELDAFYVDCEDDEDRPHA
;
A
#
# COMPACT_ATOMS: atom_id res chain seq x y z
N MET A 1 0.95 -27.12 16.35
CA MET A 1 1.04 -26.51 15.02
C MET A 1 0.66 -25.07 15.21
N GLU A 2 1.51 -24.12 14.81
CA GLU A 2 1.11 -22.70 14.80
C GLU A 2 -0.04 -22.58 13.79
N GLN A 3 -1.20 -22.08 14.24
CA GLN A 3 -2.26 -21.73 13.32
C GLN A 3 -1.79 -20.56 12.45
N GLU A 4 -1.87 -20.74 11.13
CA GLU A 4 -1.60 -19.67 10.18
C GLU A 4 -2.72 -18.62 10.31
N LYS A 5 -2.34 -17.41 10.72
CA LYS A 5 -3.30 -16.30 10.85
C LYS A 5 -3.60 -15.72 9.47
N LEU A 6 -4.85 -15.83 9.05
CA LEU A 6 -5.35 -15.23 7.81
C LEU A 6 -5.97 -13.85 8.08
N TYR A 7 -5.79 -12.94 7.13
CA TYR A 7 -6.30 -11.56 7.19
C TYR A 7 -7.08 -11.23 5.93
N VAL A 8 -8.08 -10.35 6.08
CA VAL A 8 -8.91 -9.80 5.02
C VAL A 8 -8.69 -8.28 4.96
N ILE A 9 -8.71 -7.73 3.75
CA ILE A 9 -8.65 -6.29 3.47
C ILE A 9 -9.91 -5.88 2.71
N GLU A 10 -10.41 -4.67 2.98
CA GLU A 10 -11.52 -4.11 2.20
C GLU A 10 -11.10 -3.87 0.75
N GLU A 11 -11.93 -4.27 -0.21
CA GLU A 11 -11.69 -4.08 -1.65
C GLU A 11 -11.30 -2.64 -1.99
N LYS A 12 -12.05 -1.66 -1.50
CA LYS A 12 -11.76 -0.24 -1.72
C LYS A 12 -10.41 0.20 -1.17
N THR A 13 -10.01 -0.33 -0.01
CA THR A 13 -8.70 -0.04 0.58
C THR A 13 -7.60 -0.64 -0.29
N TYR A 14 -7.80 -1.85 -0.80
CA TYR A 14 -6.85 -2.49 -1.72
C TYR A 14 -6.76 -1.79 -3.08
N GLU A 15 -7.88 -1.35 -3.66
CA GLU A 15 -7.89 -0.55 -4.89
C GLU A 15 -7.14 0.78 -4.73
N ALA A 16 -7.29 1.44 -3.58
CA ALA A 16 -6.54 2.67 -3.29
C ALA A 16 -5.02 2.43 -3.27
N HIS A 17 -4.56 1.30 -2.71
CA HIS A 17 -3.16 0.90 -2.78
C HIS A 17 -2.70 0.71 -4.23
N ILE A 18 -3.50 0.04 -5.08
CA ILE A 18 -3.19 -0.15 -6.50
C ILE A 18 -3.05 1.20 -7.22
N ASP A 19 -3.98 2.13 -7.01
CA ASP A 19 -3.94 3.45 -7.65
C ASP A 19 -2.65 4.21 -7.29
N GLU A 20 -2.21 4.11 -6.04
CA GLU A 20 -0.98 4.75 -5.57
C GLU A 20 0.27 4.04 -6.11
N GLU A 21 0.30 2.72 -6.15
CA GLU A 21 1.38 1.95 -6.78
C GLU A 21 1.54 2.29 -8.27
N VAL A 22 0.43 2.33 -9.01
CA VAL A 22 0.40 2.71 -10.43
C VAL A 22 0.87 4.15 -10.61
N HIS A 23 0.47 5.06 -9.72
CA HIS A 23 0.88 6.46 -9.80
C HIS A 23 2.40 6.60 -9.62
N LEU A 24 2.99 6.00 -8.57
CA LEU A 24 4.44 6.00 -8.37
C LEU A 24 5.20 5.39 -9.55
N TYR A 25 4.73 4.25 -10.06
CA TYR A 25 5.33 3.62 -11.23
C TYR A 25 5.31 4.57 -12.43
N GLY A 26 4.19 5.26 -12.67
CA GLY A 26 4.06 6.26 -13.72
C GLY A 26 5.08 7.40 -13.60
N LEU A 27 5.25 7.96 -12.40
CA LEU A 27 6.23 9.01 -12.14
C LEU A 27 7.66 8.54 -12.45
N LEU A 28 8.05 7.37 -11.93
CA LEU A 28 9.38 6.80 -12.14
C LEU A 28 9.63 6.47 -13.61
N HIS A 29 8.65 5.85 -14.27
CA HIS A 29 8.76 5.48 -15.67
C HIS A 29 8.91 6.72 -16.56
N GLN A 30 8.17 7.79 -16.27
CA GLN A 30 8.30 9.06 -17.00
C GLN A 30 9.66 9.73 -16.78
N LEU A 31 10.21 9.70 -15.55
CA LEU A 31 11.57 10.18 -15.29
C LEU A 31 12.62 9.39 -16.08
N ALA A 32 12.53 8.06 -16.08
CA ALA A 32 13.43 7.22 -16.85
C ALA A 32 13.33 7.50 -18.36
N PHE A 33 12.10 7.71 -18.87
CA PHE A 33 11.86 8.09 -20.25
C PHE A 33 12.50 9.44 -20.60
N LEU A 34 12.28 10.47 -19.77
CA LEU A 34 12.86 11.81 -19.98
C LEU A 34 14.39 11.77 -19.94
N ALA A 35 14.98 11.03 -19.00
CA ALA A 35 16.42 10.82 -18.93
C ALA A 35 16.99 10.18 -20.21
N GLY A 36 16.27 9.22 -20.81
CA GLY A 36 16.65 8.59 -22.08
C GLY A 36 16.47 9.47 -23.32
N LYS A 37 15.91 10.68 -23.19
CA LYS A 37 15.63 11.61 -24.31
C LYS A 37 16.45 12.89 -24.28
N ILE A 38 17.32 13.08 -23.29
CA ILE A 38 18.15 14.29 -23.17
C ILE A 38 19.03 14.45 -24.40
N LYS A 39 18.91 15.60 -25.08
CA LYS A 39 19.79 16.00 -26.19
C LYS A 39 20.57 17.27 -25.90
N ASP A 40 20.02 18.13 -25.04
CA ASP A 40 20.63 19.41 -24.72
C ASP A 40 20.38 19.85 -23.26
N ARG A 41 20.88 21.05 -22.93
CA ARG A 41 20.75 21.63 -21.60
C ARG A 41 19.30 21.88 -21.19
N ARG A 42 18.41 22.21 -22.12
CA ARG A 42 17.00 22.48 -21.81
C ARG A 42 16.29 21.18 -21.44
N ASP A 43 16.59 20.08 -22.14
CA ASP A 43 16.06 18.77 -21.78
C ASP A 43 16.51 18.35 -20.37
N MET A 44 17.77 18.65 -20.02
CA MET A 44 18.31 18.40 -18.68
C MET A 44 17.61 19.26 -17.61
N GLU A 45 17.39 20.55 -17.88
CA GLU A 45 16.65 21.46 -16.99
C GLU A 45 15.22 20.96 -16.78
N ASN A 46 14.53 20.56 -17.85
CA ASN A 46 13.19 19.96 -17.77
C ASN A 46 13.16 18.67 -16.92
N LEU A 47 14.16 17.80 -17.05
CA LEU A 47 14.24 16.59 -16.23
C LEU A 47 14.40 16.93 -14.74
N ILE A 48 15.27 17.90 -14.41
CA ILE A 48 15.48 18.33 -13.02
C ILE A 48 14.19 18.90 -12.42
N ASP A 49 13.50 19.76 -13.16
CA ASP A 49 12.25 20.35 -12.69
C ASP A 49 11.15 19.30 -12.54
N THR A 50 11.06 18.34 -13.47
CA THR A 50 10.13 17.20 -13.35
C THR A 50 10.46 16.33 -12.14
N ALA A 51 11.74 16.02 -11.91
CA ALA A 51 12.18 15.21 -10.78
C ALA A 51 11.86 15.86 -9.44
N ARG A 52 12.04 17.18 -9.32
CA ARG A 52 11.64 17.93 -8.12
C ARG A 52 10.15 17.84 -7.88
N HIS A 53 9.35 18.14 -8.90
CA HIS A 53 7.91 18.09 -8.79
C HIS A 53 7.39 16.69 -8.41
N TYR A 54 7.98 15.64 -8.99
CA TYR A 54 7.59 14.27 -8.66
C TYR A 54 8.07 13.84 -7.28
N GLY A 55 9.19 14.37 -6.80
CA GLY A 55 9.60 14.26 -5.40
C GLY A 55 8.52 14.81 -4.46
N ASP A 56 8.01 16.01 -4.72
CA ASP A 56 6.94 16.60 -3.90
C ASP A 56 5.66 15.75 -3.90
N ILE A 57 5.34 15.08 -5.02
CA ILE A 57 4.19 14.17 -5.11
C ILE A 57 4.45 12.91 -4.28
N ALA A 58 5.64 12.32 -4.41
CA ALA A 58 6.03 11.12 -3.68
C ALA A 58 6.04 11.38 -2.15
N ASP A 59 6.49 12.54 -1.70
CA ASP A 59 6.47 12.92 -0.29
C ASP A 59 5.02 13.05 0.23
N GLN A 60 4.12 13.68 -0.54
CA GLN A 60 2.70 13.74 -0.20
C GLN A 60 2.03 12.37 -0.15
N MET A 61 2.43 11.44 -1.03
CA MET A 61 1.96 10.06 -0.97
C MET A 61 2.45 9.36 0.29
N PHE A 62 3.74 9.51 0.61
CA PHE A 62 4.35 8.92 1.79
C PHE A 62 3.67 9.38 3.09
N ASP A 63 3.34 10.67 3.19
CA ASP A 63 2.58 11.22 4.31
C ASP A 63 1.18 10.61 4.41
N ARG A 64 0.47 10.44 3.29
CA ARG A 64 -0.88 9.84 3.27
C ARG A 64 -0.87 8.38 3.72
N TRP A 65 0.12 7.60 3.30
CA TRP A 65 0.28 6.21 3.74
C TRP A 65 0.47 6.08 5.25
N SER A 66 0.80 7.17 5.96
CA SER A 66 1.04 7.15 7.41
C SER A 66 2.11 6.13 7.82
N ILE A 67 3.04 5.82 6.91
CA ILE A 67 4.17 4.91 7.17
C ILE A 67 5.14 5.62 8.11
N PRO A 68 5.49 5.03 9.26
CA PRO A 68 6.47 5.64 10.14
C PRO A 68 7.80 5.83 9.40
N GLY A 69 8.39 7.03 9.45
CA GLY A 69 9.70 7.29 8.83
C GLY A 69 10.80 6.36 9.36
N ARG A 70 10.65 5.85 10.59
CA ARG A 70 11.53 4.80 11.15
C ARG A 70 11.49 3.51 10.32
N TYR A 71 10.34 3.13 9.78
CA TYR A 71 10.21 1.99 8.89
C TYR A 71 11.01 2.20 7.59
N LEU A 72 10.97 3.40 7.02
CA LEU A 72 11.74 3.75 5.82
C LEU A 72 13.26 3.62 6.06
N VAL A 73 13.74 3.98 7.26
CA VAL A 73 15.18 3.97 7.58
C VAL A 73 15.67 2.60 8.05
N PHE A 74 14.91 1.91 8.91
CA PHE A 74 15.37 0.70 9.60
C PHE A 74 14.67 -0.59 9.15
N GLY A 75 13.54 -0.48 8.44
CA GLY A 75 12.78 -1.64 7.94
C GLY A 75 12.15 -2.50 9.05
N ASP A 76 11.98 -1.96 10.26
CA ASP A 76 11.42 -2.72 11.38
C ASP A 76 9.92 -2.98 11.17
N LYS A 77 9.57 -4.23 10.88
CA LYS A 77 8.16 -4.64 10.65
C LYS A 77 7.24 -4.34 11.83
N ALA A 78 7.77 -4.20 13.05
CA ALA A 78 6.96 -3.79 14.19
C ALA A 78 6.34 -2.39 14.02
N ASP A 79 6.98 -1.52 13.23
CA ASP A 79 6.48 -0.16 12.93
C ASP A 79 5.17 -0.18 12.14
N LEU A 80 4.90 -1.28 11.43
CA LEU A 80 3.68 -1.45 10.65
C LEU A 80 2.48 -1.92 11.48
N ALA A 81 2.65 -2.23 12.78
CA ALA A 81 1.59 -2.81 13.61
C ALA A 81 0.30 -1.97 13.59
N ARG A 82 0.43 -0.63 13.68
CA ARG A 82 -0.71 0.28 13.62
C ARG A 82 -1.40 0.27 12.25
N LEU A 83 -0.63 0.31 11.16
CA LEU A 83 -1.18 0.28 9.80
C LEU A 83 -1.92 -1.01 9.53
N LYS A 84 -1.30 -2.15 9.88
CA LYS A 84 -1.92 -3.47 9.77
C LYS A 84 -3.22 -3.55 10.56
N ALA A 85 -3.29 -2.99 11.76
CA ALA A 85 -4.51 -2.98 12.56
C ALA A 85 -5.63 -2.06 12.00
N LEU A 86 -5.29 -1.09 11.13
CA LEU A 86 -6.26 -0.21 10.49
C LEU A 86 -6.82 -0.80 9.21
N GLU A 87 -5.99 -1.50 8.44
CA GLU A 87 -6.35 -1.97 7.09
C GLU A 87 -6.70 -3.47 7.03
N LEU A 88 -6.23 -4.26 7.99
CA LEU A 88 -6.43 -5.70 8.02
C LEU A 88 -7.36 -6.13 9.15
N CYS A 89 -8.29 -7.02 8.83
CA CYS A 89 -9.14 -7.71 9.79
C CYS A 89 -8.75 -9.20 9.84
N GLU A 90 -8.66 -9.80 11.03
CA GLU A 90 -8.45 -11.25 11.15
C GLU A 90 -9.66 -12.00 10.56
N LEU A 91 -9.41 -13.03 9.74
CA LEU A 91 -10.48 -13.80 9.07
C LEU A 91 -11.41 -14.48 10.09
N ASP A 92 -10.87 -14.87 11.25
CA ASP A 92 -11.62 -15.49 12.36
C ASP A 92 -12.75 -14.60 12.88
N ALA A 93 -12.70 -13.29 12.65
CA ALA A 93 -13.78 -12.37 13.00
C ALA A 93 -15.05 -12.52 12.13
N PHE A 94 -14.97 -13.29 11.03
CA PHE A 94 -16.06 -13.47 10.06
C PHE A 94 -16.72 -14.86 10.14
N TYR A 95 -16.10 -15.83 10.82
CA TYR A 95 -16.76 -17.10 11.07
C TYR A 95 -17.78 -16.91 12.20
N VAL A 96 -19.06 -16.98 11.84
CA VAL A 96 -20.12 -17.24 12.83
C VAL A 96 -20.02 -18.72 13.15
N ASP A 97 -19.91 -19.07 14.43
CA ASP A 97 -20.19 -20.45 14.85
C ASP A 97 -21.60 -20.76 14.36
N CYS A 98 -21.71 -21.52 13.28
CA CYS A 98 -22.96 -22.16 12.92
C CYS A 98 -23.23 -23.13 14.07
N GLU A 99 -24.03 -22.72 15.06
CA GLU A 99 -24.61 -23.68 15.99
C GLU A 99 -25.33 -24.70 15.12
N ASP A 100 -24.80 -25.94 15.10
CA ASP A 100 -25.42 -27.08 14.47
C ASP A 100 -26.82 -27.24 15.09
N ASP A 101 -27.83 -26.70 14.42
CA ASP A 101 -29.26 -26.87 14.70
C ASP A 101 -29.70 -28.33 14.34
N GLU A 102 -28.83 -29.32 14.58
CA GLU A 102 -29.08 -30.76 14.39
C GLU A 102 -29.50 -31.45 15.71
N ASP A 103 -30.39 -30.85 16.50
CA ASP A 103 -31.01 -31.56 17.63
C ASP A 103 -32.42 -31.03 17.98
N ARG A 104 -33.29 -30.88 16.97
CA ARG A 104 -34.74 -30.78 17.22
C ARG A 104 -35.41 -32.13 16.94
N PRO A 105 -35.89 -32.87 17.96
CA PRO A 105 -36.68 -34.05 17.70
C PRO A 105 -37.99 -33.64 17.03
N HIS A 106 -38.22 -34.14 15.81
CA HIS A 106 -39.53 -34.08 15.16
C HIS A 106 -40.53 -34.86 16.01
N ALA A 107 -41.39 -34.14 16.73
CA ALA A 107 -42.54 -34.70 17.44
C ALA A 107 -43.77 -34.71 16.53
#